data_AF-A0A2E2UYQ0-F1
#
_entry.id   AF-A0A2E2UYQ0-F1
#
_cell.length_a   1.000
_cell.length_b   1.000
_cell.length_c   1.000
_cell.angle_alpha   90.00
_cell.angle_beta   90.00
_cell.angle_gamma   90.00
#
_symmetry.space_group_name_H-M   'P 1'
#
loop_
_entity.id
_entity.type
_entity.pdbx_description
1 polymer ?
#
loop_
_entity_poly.entity_id
_entity_poly.type
_entity_poly.pdbx_seq_one_letter_code
_entity_poly.pdbx_strand_id
1 'polypeptide(L)' 'MLKKHFLEILRWGLRLHGVGHFIEVFSAITEGAYITATIASFFIFLEILASFYIPKEHVHLKPLKSDIHDECDNV' A
#
# COMPACT_ATOMS: atom_id res chain seq x y z
N MET A 1 7.16 19.76 2.55
CA MET A 1 5.82 19.82 1.93
C MET A 1 5.64 18.80 0.80
N LEU A 2 6.47 18.79 -0.25
CA LEU A 2 6.35 17.87 -1.39
C LEU A 2 6.34 16.37 -0.99
N LYS A 3 7.19 15.98 -0.03
CA LYS A 3 7.23 14.61 0.53
C LYS A 3 5.93 14.18 1.20
N LYS A 4 5.22 15.11 1.85
CA LYS A 4 3.95 14.82 2.55
C LYS A 4 2.85 14.51 1.53
N HIS A 5 2.71 15.36 0.52
CA HIS A 5 1.75 15.13 -0.57
C HIS A 5 2.09 13.89 -1.40
N PHE A 6 3.38 13.62 -1.64
CA PHE A 6 3.80 12.39 -2.31
C PHE A 6 3.41 11.12 -1.54
N LEU A 7 3.67 11.07 -0.22
CA LEU A 7 3.28 9.92 0.61
C LEU A 7 1.77 9.75 0.72
N GLU A 8 1.02 10.86 0.65
CA GLU A 8 -0.44 10.86 0.67
C GLU A 8 -1.01 10.38 -0.66
N ILE A 9 -0.44 10.80 -1.80
CA ILE A 9 -0.73 10.27 -3.14
C ILE A 9 -0.37 8.79 -3.20
N LEU A 10 0.77 8.37 -2.63
CA LEU A 10 1.18 6.97 -2.62
C LEU A 10 0.18 6.12 -1.82
N ARG A 11 -0.27 6.59 -0.65
CA ARG A 11 -1.29 5.91 0.16
C ARG A 11 -2.62 5.78 -0.56
N TRP A 12 -3.12 6.86 -1.14
CA TRP A 12 -4.38 6.85 -1.88
C TRP A 12 -4.26 6.04 -3.18
N GLY A 13 -3.13 6.14 -3.88
CA GLY A 13 -2.81 5.37 -5.07
C GLY A 13 -2.85 3.86 -4.80
N LEU A 14 -2.20 3.41 -3.73
CA LEU A 14 -2.17 2.00 -3.31
C LEU A 14 -3.57 1.47 -2.88
N ARG A 15 -4.42 2.35 -2.33
CA ARG A 15 -5.81 1.98 -2.02
C ARG A 15 -6.66 1.85 -3.28
N LEU A 16 -6.56 2.82 -4.18
CA LEU A 16 -7.33 2.84 -5.43
C LEU A 16 -6.86 1.74 -6.39
N HIS A 17 -5.56 1.47 -6.46
CA HIS A 17 -4.98 0.40 -7.27
C HIS A 17 -5.41 -0.98 -6.74
N GLY A 18 -5.27 -1.24 -5.44
CA GLY A 18 -5.79 -2.44 -4.80
C GLY A 18 -7.31 -2.65 -5.00
N VAL A 19 -8.12 -1.57 -4.94
CA VAL A 19 -9.55 -1.64 -5.29
C VAL A 19 -9.79 -1.97 -6.77
N GLY A 20 -8.98 -1.41 -7.67
CA GLY A 20 -9.07 -1.67 -9.11
C GLY A 20 -8.83 -3.14 -9.46
N HIS A 21 -7.88 -3.79 -8.80
CA HIS A 21 -7.57 -5.20 -9.01
C HIS A 21 -8.72 -6.17 -8.58
N PHE A 22 -9.72 -5.72 -7.81
CA PHE A 22 -10.90 -6.57 -7.56
C PHE A 22 -11.69 -6.86 -8.84
N ILE A 23 -11.66 -5.97 -9.82
CA ILE A 23 -12.29 -6.21 -11.13
C ILE A 23 -11.58 -7.37 -11.83
N GLU A 24 -10.25 -7.42 -11.75
CA GLU A 24 -9.43 -8.48 -12.35
C GLU A 24 -9.63 -9.82 -11.64
N VAL A 25 -9.70 -9.83 -10.31
CA VAL A 25 -10.05 -11.03 -9.53
C VAL A 25 -11.43 -11.53 -9.91
N PHE A 26 -12.41 -10.63 -10.05
CA PHE A 26 -13.76 -11.00 -10.46
C PHE A 26 -13.76 -11.59 -11.87
N SER A 27 -13.11 -10.95 -12.84
CA SER A 27 -12.96 -11.47 -14.21
C SER A 27 -12.34 -12.87 -14.21
N ALA A 28 -11.23 -13.06 -13.47
CA ALA A 28 -10.53 -14.33 -13.38
C ALA A 28 -11.39 -15.44 -12.76
N ILE A 29 -12.23 -15.12 -11.77
CA ILE A 29 -13.21 -16.08 -11.21
C ILE A 29 -14.26 -16.44 -12.27
N THR A 30 -14.80 -15.46 -13.00
CA THR A 30 -15.82 -15.72 -14.03
C THR A 30 -15.28 -16.53 -15.22
N GLU A 31 -13.99 -16.40 -15.51
CA GLU A 31 -13.29 -17.15 -16.56
C GLU A 31 -12.77 -18.51 -16.09
N GLY A 32 -12.97 -18.89 -14.81
CA GLY A 32 -12.49 -20.14 -14.24
C GLY A 32 -10.98 -20.20 -14.00
N ALA A 33 -10.29 -19.06 -14.10
CA ALA A 33 -8.84 -18.92 -13.89
C ALA A 33 -8.50 -18.79 -12.39
N TYR A 34 -8.81 -19.82 -11.60
CA TYR A 34 -8.71 -19.77 -10.14
C TYR A 34 -7.28 -19.59 -9.60
N ILE A 35 -6.26 -20.11 -10.29
CA ILE A 35 -4.86 -19.89 -9.90
C ILE A 35 -4.53 -18.39 -10.01
N THR A 36 -4.91 -17.76 -11.13
CA THR A 36 -4.74 -16.32 -11.35
C THR A 36 -5.51 -15.51 -10.32
N ALA A 37 -6.78 -15.85 -10.06
CA ALA A 37 -7.60 -15.18 -9.06
C ALA A 37 -6.98 -15.25 -7.66
N THR A 38 -6.38 -16.39 -7.30
CA THR A 38 -5.72 -16.59 -6.00
C THR A 38 -4.45 -15.74 -5.88
N ILE A 39 -3.60 -15.75 -6.90
CA ILE A 39 -2.36 -14.95 -6.91
C ILE A 39 -2.70 -13.46 -6.87
N ALA A 40 -3.64 -13.01 -7.70
CA ALA A 40 -4.10 -11.62 -7.71
C ALA A 40 -4.67 -11.21 -6.35
N SER A 41 -5.53 -12.04 -5.75
CA SER A 41 -6.08 -11.76 -4.41
C SER A 41 -5.00 -11.65 -3.33
N PHE A 42 -3.95 -12.48 -3.40
CA PHE A 42 -2.81 -12.40 -2.49
C PHE A 42 -2.04 -11.08 -2.63
N PHE A 43 -1.76 -10.64 -3.86
CA PHE A 43 -1.07 -9.37 -4.09
C PHE A 43 -1.92 -8.16 -3.68
N ILE A 44 -3.23 -8.16 -3.96
CA ILE A 44 -4.15 -7.12 -3.48
C ILE A 44 -4.14 -7.03 -1.96
N PHE A 45 -4.15 -8.18 -1.27
CA PHE A 45 -4.06 -8.22 0.17
C PHE A 45 -2.75 -7.58 0.69
N LEU A 46 -1.61 -7.94 0.09
CA LEU A 46 -0.32 -7.33 0.43
C LEU A 46 -0.30 -5.82 0.16
N GLU A 47 -0.90 -5.40 -0.95
CA GLU A 47 -0.99 -4.00 -1.36
C GLU A 47 -1.83 -3.16 -0.38
N ILE A 48 -3.00 -3.67 0.00
CA ILE A 48 -3.86 -3.03 1.00
C ILE A 48 -3.14 -2.96 2.36
N LEU A 49 -2.48 -4.04 2.79
CA LEU A 49 -1.66 -4.02 4.00
C LEU A 49 -0.57 -2.96 3.92
N ALA A 50 0.18 -2.92 2.82
CA ALA A 50 1.21 -1.91 2.61
C ALA A 50 0.63 -0.48 2.70
N SER A 51 -0.60 -0.27 2.23
CA SER A 51 -1.27 1.04 2.33
C SER A 51 -1.51 1.50 3.78
N PHE A 52 -1.68 0.55 4.71
CA PHE A 52 -1.80 0.83 6.15
C PHE A 52 -0.45 0.99 6.84
N TYR A 53 0.57 0.26 6.39
CA TYR A 53 1.91 0.31 6.97
C TYR A 53 2.75 1.50 6.48
N ILE A 54 2.33 2.23 5.43
CA ILE A 54 2.96 3.51 5.06
C ILE A 54 2.71 4.53 6.19
N PRO A 55 3.78 5.01 6.89
CA PRO A 55 3.64 5.84 8.07
C PRO A 55 2.92 7.16 7.80
N LYS A 56 2.11 7.62 8.78
CA LYS A 56 1.40 8.91 8.72
C LYS A 56 2.33 10.09 9.06
N GLU A 57 3.18 9.94 10.06
CA GLU A 57 4.18 10.92 10.49
C GLU A 57 5.59 10.70 9.88
N HIS A 58 6.46 11.67 10.15
CA HIS A 58 7.77 11.90 9.59
C HIS A 58 8.67 10.65 9.61
N VAL A 59 8.89 10.06 8.42
CA VAL A 59 9.83 8.95 8.26
C VAL A 59 11.26 9.50 8.23
N HIS A 60 12.01 9.30 9.31
CA HIS A 60 13.45 9.45 9.27
C HIS A 60 14.04 8.24 8.54
N LEU A 61 14.37 8.43 7.27
CA LEU A 61 15.04 7.42 6.45
C LEU A 61 16.50 7.27 6.91
N LYS A 62 16.72 6.43 7.92
CA LYS A 62 18.06 5.93 8.27
C LYS A 62 18.36 4.66 7.45
N PRO A 63 19.62 4.44 7.03
CA PRO A 63 19.99 3.36 6.11
C PRO A 63 19.80 1.93 6.63
N LEU A 64 19.56 1.74 7.93
CA LEU A 64 19.41 0.41 8.55
C LEU A 64 18.00 0.12 9.10
N LYS A 65 17.29 1.15 9.57
CA LYS A 65 15.92 1.04 10.09
C LYS A 65 15.30 2.43 10.11
N SER A 66 14.21 2.63 9.37
CA SER A 66 13.44 3.87 9.43
C SER A 66 12.67 3.93 10.74
N ASP A 67 12.75 5.08 11.40
CA ASP A 67 12.19 5.30 12.73
C ASP A 67 10.87 6.09 12.58
N ILE A 68 9.79 5.61 13.20
CA ILE A 68 8.42 6.12 13.06
C ILE A 68 8.02 6.74 14.40
N HIS A 69 7.73 8.04 14.41
CA HIS A 69 7.41 8.79 15.63
C HIS A 69 6.24 9.75 15.33
N ASP A 70 5.27 9.85 16.25
CA ASP A 70 4.10 10.73 16.12
C ASP A 70 4.45 12.21 16.39
N GLU A 71 5.51 12.48 17.17
CA GLU A 71 6.06 13.82 17.37
C GLU A 71 7.58 13.79 17.20
N CYS A 72 8.13 14.84 16.58
CA CYS A 72 9.58 15.05 16.56
C CYS A 72 10.04 15.44 17.96
N ASP A 73 10.75 14.55 18.65
CA ASP A 73 11.59 14.97 19.77
C ASP A 73 12.62 15.96 19.22
N ASN A 74 12.57 17.20 19.70
CA ASN A 74 13.57 18.23 19.39
C ASN A 74 14.90 17.81 20.03
N VAL A 75 15.73 17.07 19.29
CA VAL A 75 17.14 16.86 19.60
C VAL A 75 17.99 17.34 18.43
#